data_AF-A0A5C5YQ09-F1
#
_entry.id   AF-A0A5C5YQ09-F1
#
_cell.length_a   1.000
_cell.length_b   1.000
_cell.length_c   1.000
_cell.angle_alpha   90.00
_cell.angle_beta   90.00
_cell.angle_gamma   90.00
#
_symmetry.space_group_name_H-M   'P 1'
#
loop_
_entity.id
_entity.type
_entity.pdbx_description
1 polymer ?
#
loop_
_entity_poly.entity_id
_entity_poly.type
_entity_poly.pdbx_seq_one_letter_code
_entity_poly.pdbx_strand_id
1 'polypeptide(L)'
;MAGAELQQTSPRMRFLSMNYAILPIERRDTTLGGRSMTIRVTVASIAAAIVTAVLACQPTEAQVPYGGPQGFYNSGPSQMMDAHGDPAVIPAQYCQGGCPPGYGGGGGYGDPAANYCPMTEQCGPHYFDFSAEYLMYQRSDYGSLENQSLMTLNVLPGGTEVLNIGDIPSDYQSGFRLTGRYDIGALSVIEVGYTGFFDMGGGASFTDPAPVDATTGNLYSLYSDFGQNPVGAVGVSGATLAETDQAVSAYTTIETVLQSAELSYRRYWVGHSPRVTGTWLYGFRWTRLKDEFNFATQANGTYVNYIEAENDLAGFQLGADAWMTVIQGLRIGLEGKTGIYGNQVDIRNRANTSPAATVSIDERFSNEQVSFLGEARLMAVADITPCISLKAGYEVLYMSSVATSVDNFNAASPYAEGQGIPRQSLFQAQSDAMFHGFHAGFEYVW
;
A
#
# COMPACT_ATOMS: atom_id res chain seq x y z
N MET A 1 -73.01 -8.41 27.39
CA MET A 1 -72.57 -7.38 26.44
C MET A 1 -71.06 -7.36 26.47
N ALA A 2 -70.45 -7.93 25.44
CA ALA A 2 -69.00 -8.02 25.28
C ALA A 2 -68.58 -6.97 24.23
N GLY A 3 -67.43 -6.33 24.45
CA GLY A 3 -66.83 -5.35 23.54
C GLY A 3 -65.64 -4.69 24.27
N ALA A 4 -64.49 -5.36 24.34
CA ALA A 4 -63.42 -5.38 23.34
C ALA A 4 -62.61 -4.07 23.35
N GLU A 5 -61.61 -4.06 24.22
CA GLU A 5 -60.57 -3.04 24.35
C GLU A 5 -59.46 -3.34 23.33
N LEU A 6 -59.24 -2.43 22.38
CA LEU A 6 -58.20 -2.53 21.36
C LEU A 6 -56.84 -2.15 21.96
N GLN A 7 -56.03 -3.14 22.33
CA GLN A 7 -54.60 -2.94 22.63
C GLN A 7 -53.81 -2.71 21.34
N GLN A 8 -53.31 -1.49 21.19
CA GLN A 8 -52.34 -1.10 20.18
C GLN A 8 -50.97 -1.72 20.52
N THR A 9 -50.58 -2.78 19.80
CA THR A 9 -49.24 -3.35 19.88
C THR A 9 -48.33 -2.64 18.89
N SER A 10 -47.30 -1.96 19.41
CA SER A 10 -46.23 -1.39 18.59
C SER A 10 -45.27 -2.50 18.13
N PRO A 11 -44.79 -2.47 16.87
CA PRO A 11 -43.76 -3.40 16.45
C PRO A 11 -42.43 -2.97 17.06
N ARG A 12 -41.96 -3.73 18.07
CA ARG A 12 -40.57 -3.66 18.53
C ARG A 12 -39.67 -4.23 17.44
N MET A 13 -38.88 -3.36 16.84
CA MET A 13 -37.77 -3.71 15.95
C MET A 13 -36.75 -4.54 16.77
N ARG A 14 -36.67 -5.85 16.49
CA ARG A 14 -35.60 -6.70 17.03
C ARG A 14 -34.33 -6.40 16.26
N PHE A 15 -33.41 -5.64 16.86
CA PHE A 15 -32.02 -5.67 16.44
C PHE A 15 -31.47 -7.07 16.68
N LEU A 16 -31.13 -7.77 15.60
CA LEU A 16 -30.21 -8.90 15.64
C LEU A 16 -28.84 -8.33 16.06
N SER A 17 -28.50 -8.48 17.33
CA SER A 17 -27.13 -8.23 17.79
C SER A 17 -26.21 -9.27 17.15
N MET A 18 -25.47 -8.87 16.13
CA MET A 18 -24.30 -9.60 15.68
C MET A 18 -23.23 -9.44 16.76
N ASN A 19 -23.17 -10.40 17.68
CA ASN A 19 -22.05 -10.52 18.62
C ASN A 19 -20.82 -10.96 17.84
N TYR A 20 -20.07 -10.00 17.29
CA TYR A 20 -18.66 -10.23 16.99
C TYR A 20 -17.93 -10.23 18.33
N ALA A 21 -17.57 -11.42 18.80
CA ALA A 21 -16.60 -11.58 19.86
C ALA A 21 -15.27 -11.01 19.35
N ILE A 22 -14.94 -9.80 19.79
CA ILE A 22 -13.57 -9.28 19.73
C ILE A 22 -12.77 -10.18 20.67
N LEU A 23 -12.03 -11.12 20.10
CA LEU A 23 -11.05 -11.91 20.84
C LEU A 23 -9.98 -10.96 21.38
N PRO A 24 -9.65 -11.01 22.68
CA PRO A 24 -8.54 -10.25 23.21
C PRO A 24 -7.25 -10.79 22.58
N ILE A 25 -6.49 -9.92 21.92
CA ILE A 25 -5.12 -10.21 21.51
C ILE A 25 -4.28 -10.26 22.78
N GLU A 26 -4.14 -11.47 23.33
CA GLU A 26 -3.21 -11.76 24.40
C GLU A 26 -1.79 -11.70 23.83
N ARG A 27 -1.07 -10.62 24.16
CA ARG A 27 0.35 -10.44 23.83
C ARG A 27 1.16 -11.47 24.62
N ARG A 28 1.48 -12.61 24.00
CA ARG A 28 2.49 -13.55 24.52
C ARG A 28 3.84 -13.20 23.94
N ASP A 29 4.70 -12.67 24.79
CA ASP A 29 6.14 -12.69 24.60
C ASP A 29 6.63 -14.15 24.67
N THR A 30 7.04 -14.72 23.54
CA THR A 30 7.95 -15.89 23.52
C THR A 30 8.67 -16.00 22.19
N THR A 31 9.99 -15.74 22.23
CA THR A 31 11.08 -16.59 21.74
C THR A 31 10.81 -17.56 20.58
N LEU A 32 11.60 -17.38 19.50
CA LEU A 32 12.19 -18.40 18.62
C LEU A 32 11.25 -19.52 18.12
N GLY A 33 10.70 -19.30 16.93
CA GLY A 33 10.04 -20.35 16.15
C GLY A 33 9.44 -19.80 14.87
N GLY A 34 10.28 -19.51 13.88
CA GLY A 34 9.85 -19.06 12.55
C GLY A 34 8.87 -20.06 11.93
N ARG A 35 7.59 -19.71 11.94
CA ARG A 35 6.58 -20.31 11.06
C ARG A 35 5.91 -19.19 10.29
N SER A 36 6.33 -19.07 9.03
CA SER A 36 5.65 -18.25 8.02
C SER A 36 4.16 -18.62 8.01
N MET A 37 3.30 -17.64 8.27
CA MET A 37 1.85 -17.78 8.20
C MET A 37 1.44 -17.75 6.72
N THR A 38 1.46 -18.90 6.05
CA THR A 38 0.97 -19.01 4.67
C THR A 38 -0.56 -19.01 4.65
N ILE A 39 -1.17 -17.87 4.36
CA ILE A 39 -2.61 -17.80 4.05
C ILE A 39 -2.82 -18.46 2.68
N ARG A 40 -3.26 -19.72 2.68
CA ARG A 40 -3.63 -20.43 1.45
C ARG A 40 -5.04 -20.04 1.02
N VAL A 41 -5.16 -18.96 0.26
CA VAL A 41 -6.38 -18.70 -0.51
C VAL A 41 -6.42 -19.70 -1.66
N THR A 42 -7.37 -20.63 -1.64
CA THR A 42 -7.51 -21.62 -2.71
C THR A 42 -8.34 -21.04 -3.86
N VAL A 43 -8.04 -21.46 -5.10
CA VAL A 43 -8.86 -21.11 -6.28
C VAL A 43 -10.34 -21.47 -6.06
N ALA A 44 -10.61 -22.54 -5.30
CA ALA A 44 -11.97 -22.95 -4.93
C ALA A 44 -12.70 -21.93 -4.06
N SER A 45 -12.03 -21.31 -3.06
CA SER A 45 -12.63 -20.26 -2.22
C SER A 45 -12.95 -18.99 -3.01
N ILE A 46 -12.09 -18.62 -3.97
CA ILE A 46 -12.32 -17.48 -4.86
C ILE A 46 -13.50 -17.78 -5.79
N ALA A 47 -13.52 -18.96 -6.41
CA ALA A 47 -14.61 -19.37 -7.30
C ALA A 47 -15.97 -19.42 -6.58
N ALA A 48 -16.03 -19.93 -5.35
CA ALA A 48 -17.27 -19.96 -4.56
C ALA A 48 -17.77 -18.55 -4.20
N ALA A 49 -16.86 -17.63 -3.86
CA ALA A 49 -17.21 -16.23 -3.62
C ALA A 49 -17.78 -15.56 -4.89
N ILE A 50 -17.13 -15.80 -6.04
CA ILE A 50 -17.59 -15.30 -7.34
C ILE A 50 -18.98 -15.85 -7.69
N VAL A 51 -19.21 -17.17 -7.58
CA VAL A 51 -20.53 -17.76 -7.89
C VAL A 51 -21.61 -17.20 -6.98
N THR A 52 -21.32 -17.03 -5.68
CA THR A 52 -22.29 -16.46 -4.73
C THR A 52 -22.62 -15.01 -5.08
N ALA A 53 -21.62 -14.20 -5.45
CA ALA A 53 -21.82 -12.82 -5.90
C ALA A 53 -22.63 -12.76 -7.21
N VAL A 54 -22.32 -13.63 -8.18
CA VAL A 54 -23.06 -13.72 -9.46
C VAL A 54 -24.52 -14.12 -9.24
N LEU A 55 -24.81 -15.00 -8.28
CA LEU A 55 -26.19 -15.37 -7.94
C LEU A 55 -26.94 -14.24 -7.20
N ALA A 56 -26.25 -13.45 -6.39
CA ALA A 56 -26.81 -12.23 -5.79
C ALA A 56 -27.04 -11.12 -6.83
N CYS A 57 -26.30 -11.16 -7.94
CA CYS A 57 -26.40 -10.24 -9.08
C CYS A 57 -27.58 -10.49 -10.00
N GLN A 58 -28.42 -11.51 -9.74
CA GLN A 58 -29.61 -11.67 -10.57
C GLN A 58 -30.43 -10.38 -10.42
N PRO A 59 -30.88 -9.78 -11.54
CA PRO A 59 -31.90 -8.77 -11.45
C PRO A 59 -33.09 -9.47 -10.81
N THR A 60 -33.21 -9.34 -9.49
CA THR A 60 -34.51 -9.50 -8.87
C THR A 60 -35.33 -8.49 -9.65
N GLU A 61 -36.32 -8.97 -10.42
CA GLU A 61 -37.33 -8.09 -10.97
C GLU A 61 -37.67 -7.17 -9.82
N ALA A 62 -37.25 -5.90 -9.95
CA ALA A 62 -37.37 -4.96 -8.86
C ALA A 62 -38.87 -4.84 -8.66
N GLN A 63 -39.40 -5.63 -7.73
CA GLN A 63 -40.70 -5.41 -7.17
C GLN A 63 -40.50 -4.10 -6.45
N VAL A 64 -40.78 -3.03 -7.18
CA VAL A 64 -40.97 -1.69 -6.67
C VAL A 64 -41.77 -1.90 -5.37
N PRO A 65 -41.19 -1.63 -4.19
CA PRO A 65 -41.92 -1.81 -2.95
C PRO A 65 -43.08 -0.84 -2.96
N TYR A 66 -44.23 -1.28 -3.46
CA TYR A 66 -45.51 -0.62 -3.29
C TYR A 66 -45.86 -0.74 -1.79
N GLY A 67 -45.26 0.10 -0.96
CA GLY A 67 -45.58 0.10 0.47
C GLY A 67 -44.48 0.59 1.41
N GLY A 68 -44.01 1.83 1.23
CA GLY A 68 -43.24 2.58 2.23
C GLY A 68 -43.35 4.07 1.94
N PRO A 69 -43.60 4.95 2.93
CA PRO A 69 -44.04 6.31 2.67
C PRO A 69 -42.88 7.16 2.13
N GLN A 70 -43.12 7.79 0.98
CA GLN A 70 -42.24 8.72 0.23
C GLN A 70 -41.27 8.10 -0.79
N GLY A 71 -41.74 7.10 -1.53
CA GLY A 71 -41.12 6.66 -2.78
C GLY A 71 -41.43 7.61 -3.95
N PHE A 72 -40.39 7.87 -4.76
CA PHE A 72 -40.36 8.54 -6.06
C PHE A 72 -41.67 8.37 -6.85
N TYR A 73 -42.44 9.46 -6.99
CA TYR A 73 -43.68 9.48 -7.74
C TYR A 73 -43.34 9.64 -9.24
N ASN A 74 -43.59 8.60 -10.03
CA ASN A 74 -43.51 8.71 -11.49
C ASN A 74 -44.76 9.45 -12.00
N SER A 75 -44.69 10.78 -12.10
CA SER A 75 -45.81 11.66 -12.43
C SER A 75 -46.03 11.90 -13.92
N GLY A 76 -45.38 11.14 -14.79
CA GLY A 76 -45.56 11.22 -16.24
C GLY A 76 -44.35 10.69 -17.01
N PRO A 77 -44.47 10.54 -18.34
CA PRO A 77 -43.51 9.81 -19.18
C PRO A 77 -42.09 10.40 -19.31
N SER A 78 -41.61 11.26 -18.40
CA SER A 78 -40.33 11.94 -18.63
C SER A 78 -39.52 12.48 -17.45
N GLN A 79 -39.91 12.37 -16.17
CA GLN A 79 -39.08 12.95 -15.09
C GLN A 79 -39.09 12.10 -13.81
N MET A 80 -37.91 11.58 -13.44
CA MET A 80 -37.63 11.13 -12.07
C MET A 80 -37.67 12.38 -11.17
N MET A 81 -38.31 12.30 -10.00
CA MET A 81 -38.44 13.39 -9.03
C MET A 81 -37.72 13.00 -7.72
N ASP A 82 -36.94 13.87 -7.10
CA ASP A 82 -36.29 13.62 -5.81
C ASP A 82 -37.31 13.55 -4.64
N ALA A 83 -36.81 13.37 -3.41
CA ALA A 83 -37.65 13.27 -2.21
C ALA A 83 -38.43 14.57 -1.88
N HIS A 84 -38.11 15.68 -2.53
CA HIS A 84 -38.79 16.97 -2.38
C HIS A 84 -39.77 17.27 -3.52
N GLY A 85 -39.89 16.37 -4.52
CA GLY A 85 -40.75 16.56 -5.68
C GLY A 85 -40.12 17.45 -6.76
N ASP A 86 -38.81 17.69 -6.69
CA ASP A 86 -38.05 18.38 -7.73
C ASP A 86 -37.52 17.37 -8.75
N PRO A 87 -37.37 17.70 -10.05
CA PRO A 87 -36.81 16.78 -11.02
C PRO A 87 -35.42 16.30 -10.58
N ALA A 88 -35.25 14.99 -10.39
CA ALA A 88 -33.98 14.38 -10.09
C ALA A 88 -33.04 14.61 -11.28
N VAL A 89 -32.08 15.50 -11.09
CA VAL A 89 -31.07 15.85 -12.10
C VAL A 89 -30.10 14.69 -12.23
N ILE A 90 -30.41 13.79 -13.15
CA ILE A 90 -29.47 12.76 -13.59
C ILE A 90 -28.49 13.36 -14.60
N PRO A 91 -27.24 12.86 -14.72
CA PRO A 91 -26.24 13.41 -15.64
C PRO A 91 -26.74 13.54 -17.09
N ALA A 92 -27.65 12.66 -17.50
CA ALA A 92 -28.29 12.68 -18.81
C ALA A 92 -29.16 13.93 -19.07
N GLN A 93 -29.62 14.66 -18.05
CA GLN A 93 -30.46 15.85 -18.20
C GLN A 93 -29.69 17.13 -18.55
N TYR A 94 -28.35 17.14 -18.43
CA TYR A 94 -27.54 18.30 -18.81
C TYR A 94 -27.43 18.53 -20.34
N CYS A 95 -27.89 17.59 -21.18
CA CYS A 95 -27.98 17.78 -22.64
C CYS A 95 -29.35 18.36 -23.09
N GLN A 96 -29.88 19.37 -22.39
CA GLN A 96 -31.19 19.98 -22.70
C GLN A 96 -31.21 20.85 -23.99
N GLY A 97 -30.13 20.88 -24.77
CA GLY A 97 -29.97 21.72 -25.95
C GLY A 97 -29.49 21.00 -27.22
N GLY A 98 -29.61 19.67 -27.28
CA GLY A 98 -29.12 18.87 -28.40
C GLY A 98 -27.59 18.75 -28.34
N CYS A 99 -27.08 17.59 -27.92
CA CYS A 99 -25.67 17.32 -28.10
C CYS A 99 -25.36 17.43 -29.61
N PRO A 100 -24.34 18.20 -30.05
CA PRO A 100 -24.06 18.36 -31.47
C PRO A 100 -23.87 16.98 -32.10
N PRO A 101 -24.57 16.68 -33.21
CA PRO A 101 -24.54 15.36 -33.82
C PRO A 101 -23.08 15.05 -34.21
N GLY A 102 -22.45 14.20 -33.40
CA GLY A 102 -21.18 13.58 -33.75
C GLY A 102 -21.43 12.72 -34.98
N TYR A 103 -21.06 13.24 -36.16
CA TYR A 103 -20.82 12.55 -37.42
C TYR A 103 -21.45 11.14 -37.54
N GLY A 104 -22.77 11.10 -37.68
CA GLY A 104 -23.55 9.92 -38.02
C GLY A 104 -24.85 10.40 -38.63
N GLY A 105 -24.93 10.35 -39.95
CA GLY A 105 -25.95 11.01 -40.77
C GLY A 105 -27.39 10.72 -40.34
N GLY A 106 -28.22 11.74 -40.50
CA GLY A 106 -29.64 11.71 -40.20
C GLY A 106 -30.39 10.58 -40.91
N GLY A 107 -31.27 9.95 -40.16
CA GLY A 107 -32.39 9.18 -40.65
C GLY A 107 -33.55 9.41 -39.69
N GLY A 108 -34.44 10.32 -40.06
CA GLY A 108 -35.70 10.53 -39.35
C GLY A 108 -36.57 9.29 -39.48
N TYR A 109 -36.47 8.40 -38.51
CA TYR A 109 -37.49 7.41 -38.19
C TYR A 109 -37.63 7.39 -36.67
N GLY A 110 -38.81 7.76 -36.21
CA GLY A 110 -39.18 7.77 -34.80
C GLY A 110 -39.20 6.35 -34.26
N ASP A 111 -38.07 5.92 -33.72
CA ASP A 111 -38.01 4.80 -32.82
C ASP A 111 -38.16 5.33 -31.38
N PRO A 112 -39.34 5.22 -30.75
CA PRO A 112 -39.51 5.59 -29.34
C PRO A 112 -38.69 4.69 -28.39
N ALA A 113 -38.01 3.66 -28.90
CA ALA A 113 -37.02 2.91 -28.14
C ALA A 113 -35.61 3.53 -28.15
N ALA A 114 -35.31 4.57 -28.93
CA ALA A 114 -33.97 5.19 -28.96
C ALA A 114 -33.64 6.11 -27.76
N ASN A 115 -34.50 6.14 -26.73
CA ASN A 115 -34.24 6.77 -25.43
C ASN A 115 -33.36 5.92 -24.49
N TYR A 116 -32.84 4.78 -24.95
CA TYR A 116 -31.74 4.11 -24.26
C TYR A 116 -30.54 5.05 -24.27
N CYS A 117 -30.13 5.55 -23.10
CA CYS A 117 -28.85 6.24 -22.87
C CYS A 117 -27.79 5.68 -23.83
N PRO A 118 -27.47 6.35 -24.96
CA PRO A 118 -26.51 5.78 -25.87
C PRO A 118 -25.16 6.02 -25.22
N MET A 119 -24.61 4.95 -24.63
CA MET A 119 -23.21 4.83 -24.21
C MET A 119 -22.80 5.41 -22.85
N THR A 120 -23.67 5.44 -21.84
CA THR A 120 -23.22 5.63 -20.45
C THR A 120 -23.53 4.40 -19.64
N GLU A 121 -22.49 3.61 -19.34
CA GLU A 121 -22.50 2.35 -18.56
C GLU A 121 -23.00 2.50 -17.12
N GLN A 122 -23.44 3.70 -16.71
CA GLN A 122 -23.95 4.01 -15.37
C GLN A 122 -25.32 4.72 -15.43
N CYS A 123 -26.23 4.24 -16.29
CA CYS A 123 -27.64 4.66 -16.24
C CYS A 123 -28.41 3.80 -15.22
N GLY A 124 -28.04 3.92 -13.94
CA GLY A 124 -28.74 3.34 -12.80
C GLY A 124 -28.31 4.05 -11.51
N PRO A 125 -29.19 4.16 -10.50
CA PRO A 125 -28.75 4.59 -9.18
C PRO A 125 -27.80 3.52 -8.61
N HIS A 126 -26.58 3.92 -8.27
CA HIS A 126 -25.64 3.09 -7.50
C HIS A 126 -25.67 3.63 -6.07
N TYR A 127 -25.79 2.77 -5.06
CA TYR A 127 -25.80 3.23 -3.67
C TYR A 127 -24.50 2.94 -2.97
N PHE A 128 -23.89 1.79 -3.25
CA PHE A 128 -22.59 1.43 -2.72
C PHE A 128 -21.83 0.54 -3.69
N ASP A 129 -20.52 0.78 -3.76
CA ASP A 129 -19.60 -0.07 -4.50
C ASP A 129 -18.57 -0.65 -3.51
N PHE A 130 -18.15 -1.88 -3.76
CA PHE A 130 -17.10 -2.53 -3.00
C PHE A 130 -16.09 -3.12 -3.96
N SER A 131 -14.81 -2.86 -3.76
CA SER A 131 -13.74 -3.50 -4.53
C SER A 131 -12.72 -4.18 -3.63
N ALA A 132 -12.21 -5.29 -4.13
CA ALA A 132 -11.14 -6.05 -3.53
C ALA A 132 -10.07 -6.32 -4.60
N GLU A 133 -8.85 -5.88 -4.33
CA GLU A 133 -7.74 -5.92 -5.27
C GLU A 133 -6.56 -6.65 -4.63
N TYR A 134 -5.92 -7.52 -5.41
CA TYR A 134 -4.61 -8.09 -5.14
C TYR A 134 -3.55 -7.16 -5.74
N LEU A 135 -2.51 -6.87 -4.97
CA LEU A 135 -1.44 -5.96 -5.36
C LEU A 135 -0.10 -6.66 -5.29
N MET A 136 0.80 -6.29 -6.19
CA MET A 136 2.20 -6.67 -6.16
C MET A 136 3.02 -5.38 -6.17
N TYR A 137 3.73 -5.10 -5.09
CA TYR A 137 4.65 -3.97 -5.01
C TYR A 137 6.10 -4.44 -4.99
N GLN A 138 6.93 -3.72 -5.69
CA GLN A 138 8.37 -3.77 -5.57
C GLN A 138 8.84 -2.39 -5.11
N ARG A 139 9.81 -2.38 -4.20
CA ARG A 139 10.55 -1.17 -3.82
C ARG A 139 11.69 -0.98 -4.83
N SER A 140 11.79 0.19 -5.45
CA SER A 140 12.80 0.45 -6.48
C SER A 140 14.19 0.71 -5.93
N ASP A 141 14.27 1.32 -4.76
CA ASP A 141 15.50 1.82 -4.14
C ASP A 141 15.46 1.65 -2.62
N TYR A 142 16.61 1.34 -2.02
CA TYR A 142 16.73 1.20 -0.57
C TYR A 142 17.26 2.47 0.11
N GLY A 143 17.66 3.49 -0.66
CA GLY A 143 18.13 4.78 -0.15
C GLY A 143 19.40 5.25 -0.86
N SER A 144 20.02 6.30 -0.33
CA SER A 144 21.26 6.91 -0.85
C SER A 144 22.48 6.00 -0.77
N LEU A 145 22.46 5.02 0.14
CA LEU A 145 23.54 4.04 0.32
C LEU A 145 23.37 2.76 -0.50
N GLU A 146 22.48 2.73 -1.51
CA GLU A 146 22.24 1.53 -2.33
C GLU A 146 23.52 0.97 -2.97
N ASN A 147 24.50 1.79 -3.31
CA ASN A 147 25.78 1.35 -3.89
C ASN A 147 26.91 1.22 -2.85
N GLN A 148 26.60 1.26 -1.56
CA GLN A 148 27.60 1.18 -0.50
C GLN A 148 28.11 -0.26 -0.34
N SER A 149 29.41 -0.43 -0.56
CA SER A 149 30.08 -1.68 -0.25
C SER A 149 30.07 -1.93 1.26
N LEU A 150 29.64 -3.13 1.65
CA LEU A 150 29.64 -3.58 3.04
C LEU A 150 30.86 -4.42 3.37
N MET A 151 31.28 -5.30 2.44
CA MET A 151 32.40 -6.22 2.62
C MET A 151 33.24 -6.38 1.35
N THR A 152 34.54 -6.60 1.56
CA THR A 152 35.49 -6.99 0.53
C THR A 152 36.17 -8.31 0.89
N LEU A 153 36.50 -9.11 -0.13
CA LEU A 153 37.39 -10.26 -0.03
C LEU A 153 38.83 -9.81 -0.26
N ASN A 154 39.67 -10.03 0.74
CA ASN A 154 41.01 -9.46 0.90
C ASN A 154 41.01 -7.94 1.13
N VAL A 155 42.12 -7.44 1.65
CA VAL A 155 42.33 -6.03 2.00
C VAL A 155 42.40 -5.16 0.74
N LEU A 156 41.76 -3.97 0.74
CA LEU A 156 41.91 -2.99 -0.35
C LEU A 156 43.36 -2.47 -0.48
N PRO A 157 43.76 -1.84 -1.59
CA PRO A 157 43.07 -1.74 -2.88
C PRO A 157 43.11 -3.05 -3.70
N GLY A 158 43.72 -4.12 -3.19
CA GLY A 158 43.80 -5.42 -3.88
C GLY A 158 42.59 -6.34 -3.68
N GLY A 159 41.70 -5.99 -2.75
CA GLY A 159 40.47 -6.70 -2.44
C GLY A 159 39.39 -6.57 -3.50
N THR A 160 38.48 -7.55 -3.55
CA THR A 160 37.31 -7.54 -4.42
C THR A 160 36.07 -7.30 -3.56
N GLU A 161 35.21 -6.38 -3.96
CA GLU A 161 33.90 -6.20 -3.33
C GLU A 161 33.04 -7.47 -3.49
N VAL A 162 32.46 -7.94 -2.40
CA VAL A 162 31.69 -9.21 -2.38
C VAL A 162 30.30 -9.10 -1.73
N LEU A 163 30.02 -8.00 -1.04
CA LEU A 163 28.71 -7.73 -0.48
C LEU A 163 28.42 -6.23 -0.53
N ASN A 164 27.42 -5.84 -1.29
CA ASN A 164 26.89 -4.48 -1.39
C ASN A 164 25.42 -4.45 -0.94
N ILE A 165 24.92 -3.28 -0.57
CA ILE A 165 23.48 -3.06 -0.31
C ILE A 165 22.66 -3.30 -1.59
N GLY A 166 23.19 -2.94 -2.76
CA GLY A 166 22.54 -3.13 -4.05
C GLY A 166 22.46 -4.58 -4.52
N ASP A 167 23.15 -5.50 -3.85
CA ASP A 167 23.05 -6.94 -4.11
C ASP A 167 21.78 -7.56 -3.48
N ILE A 168 21.07 -6.81 -2.63
CA ILE A 168 19.84 -7.26 -1.99
C ILE A 168 18.72 -7.29 -3.03
N PRO A 169 18.13 -8.46 -3.33
CA PRO A 169 17.09 -8.56 -4.35
C PRO A 169 15.84 -7.79 -3.93
N SER A 170 15.35 -6.92 -4.82
CA SER A 170 14.04 -6.30 -4.69
C SER A 170 12.99 -7.15 -5.39
N ASP A 171 12.38 -8.08 -4.66
CA ASP A 171 11.31 -8.91 -5.20
C ASP A 171 9.94 -8.22 -5.09
N TYR A 172 9.03 -8.56 -6.02
CA TYR A 172 7.63 -8.15 -5.90
C TYR A 172 6.99 -8.88 -4.73
N GLN A 173 6.42 -8.11 -3.81
CA GLN A 173 5.65 -8.65 -2.70
C GLN A 173 4.16 -8.43 -2.89
N SER A 174 3.40 -9.46 -2.50
CA SER A 174 1.95 -9.41 -2.56
C SER A 174 1.32 -8.68 -1.38
N GLY A 175 0.24 -7.95 -1.63
CA GLY A 175 -0.65 -7.39 -0.63
C GLY A 175 -2.08 -7.33 -1.15
N PHE A 176 -2.96 -6.65 -0.41
CA PHE A 176 -4.33 -6.43 -0.85
C PHE A 176 -4.81 -5.01 -0.57
N ARG A 177 -5.83 -4.59 -1.33
CA ARG A 177 -6.57 -3.34 -1.14
C ARG A 177 -8.05 -3.65 -1.09
N LEU A 178 -8.72 -3.06 -0.11
CA LEU A 178 -10.16 -3.05 0.01
C LEU A 178 -10.64 -1.62 -0.08
N THR A 179 -11.62 -1.36 -0.94
CA THR A 179 -12.20 -0.03 -1.09
C THR A 179 -13.71 -0.13 -1.02
N GLY A 180 -14.32 0.63 -0.13
CA GLY A 180 -15.76 0.80 -0.02
C GLY A 180 -16.16 2.20 -0.44
N ARG A 181 -17.20 2.29 -1.26
CA ARG A 181 -17.73 3.53 -1.81
C ARG A 181 -19.19 3.69 -1.38
N TYR A 182 -19.58 4.89 -1.00
CA TYR A 182 -20.96 5.24 -0.68
C TYR A 182 -21.36 6.56 -1.33
N ASP A 183 -22.45 6.53 -2.10
CA ASP A 183 -22.95 7.69 -2.84
C ASP A 183 -23.86 8.53 -1.92
N ILE A 184 -23.42 9.74 -1.59
CA ILE A 184 -24.12 10.65 -0.67
C ILE A 184 -25.01 11.67 -1.37
N GLY A 185 -24.90 11.79 -2.69
CA GLY A 185 -25.72 12.68 -3.49
C GLY A 185 -25.30 12.69 -4.95
N ALA A 186 -25.98 13.50 -5.76
CA ALA A 186 -25.68 13.60 -7.18
C ALA A 186 -24.20 13.97 -7.39
N LEU A 187 -23.45 13.06 -8.03
CA LEU A 187 -22.03 13.21 -8.35
C LEU A 187 -21.09 13.33 -7.13
N SER A 188 -21.55 12.99 -5.93
CA SER A 188 -20.79 13.11 -4.68
C SER A 188 -20.68 11.78 -3.97
N VAL A 189 -19.46 11.43 -3.57
CA VAL A 189 -19.14 10.10 -3.06
C VAL A 189 -18.20 10.19 -1.87
N ILE A 190 -18.41 9.33 -0.88
CA ILE A 190 -17.44 9.04 0.16
C ILE A 190 -16.80 7.69 -0.14
N GLU A 191 -15.49 7.62 -0.06
CA GLU A 191 -14.71 6.41 -0.29
C GLU A 191 -13.78 6.16 0.90
N VAL A 192 -13.74 4.91 1.34
CA VAL A 192 -12.83 4.41 2.38
C VAL A 192 -11.99 3.31 1.78
N GLY A 193 -10.67 3.43 1.90
CA GLY A 193 -9.72 2.45 1.38
C GLY A 193 -8.78 1.97 2.48
N TYR A 194 -8.41 0.69 2.43
CA TYR A 194 -7.30 0.13 3.17
C TYR A 194 -6.41 -0.66 2.24
N THR A 195 -5.10 -0.43 2.27
CA THR A 195 -4.08 -1.17 1.53
C THR A 195 -3.02 -1.63 2.50
N GLY A 196 -2.56 -2.88 2.41
CA GLY A 196 -1.50 -3.34 3.29
C GLY A 196 -1.09 -4.79 3.08
N PHE A 197 -0.46 -5.34 4.12
CA PHE A 197 0.12 -6.69 4.13
C PHE A 197 1.30 -6.87 3.18
N PHE A 198 1.96 -5.78 2.80
CA PHE A 198 3.25 -5.86 2.13
C PHE A 198 4.34 -6.10 3.18
N ASP A 199 5.13 -7.12 2.93
CA ASP A 199 6.34 -7.49 3.66
C ASP A 199 7.46 -7.69 2.63
N MET A 200 7.97 -6.57 2.12
CA MET A 200 8.96 -6.56 1.04
C MET A 200 10.33 -6.73 1.68
N GLY A 201 11.07 -7.76 1.29
CA GLY A 201 12.39 -7.96 1.87
C GLY A 201 13.27 -8.85 1.03
N GLY A 202 14.55 -8.81 1.36
CA GLY A 202 15.58 -9.56 0.68
C GLY A 202 16.78 -9.71 1.58
N GLY A 203 17.72 -10.55 1.14
CA GLY A 203 19.00 -10.67 1.83
C GLY A 203 20.09 -11.10 0.88
N ALA A 204 21.29 -10.66 1.19
CA ALA A 204 22.51 -11.07 0.51
C ALA A 204 23.49 -11.62 1.56
N SER A 205 24.28 -12.61 1.17
CA SER A 205 25.29 -13.17 2.05
C SER A 205 26.49 -13.63 1.26
N PHE A 206 27.66 -13.55 1.88
CA PHE A 206 28.91 -14.04 1.32
C PHE A 206 29.66 -14.83 2.37
N THR A 207 30.29 -15.93 1.93
CA THR A 207 31.16 -16.76 2.77
C THR A 207 32.52 -16.84 2.08
N ASP A 208 33.60 -16.62 2.83
CA ASP A 208 34.96 -16.74 2.34
C ASP A 208 35.17 -18.15 1.75
N PRO A 209 35.58 -18.28 0.47
CA PRO A 209 35.86 -19.57 -0.13
C PRO A 209 37.12 -20.26 0.41
N ALA A 210 38.03 -19.52 1.07
CA ALA A 210 39.30 -20.03 1.57
C ALA A 210 39.66 -19.45 2.95
N PRO A 211 38.84 -19.69 3.99
CA PRO A 211 39.13 -19.20 5.32
C PRO A 211 40.35 -19.92 5.91
N VAL A 212 41.12 -19.22 6.75
CA VAL A 212 42.28 -19.78 7.44
C VAL A 212 41.85 -20.84 8.44
N ASP A 213 40.75 -20.59 9.16
CA ASP A 213 40.10 -21.53 10.08
C ASP A 213 38.59 -21.24 10.20
N ALA A 214 37.88 -21.92 11.11
CA ALA A 214 36.43 -21.76 11.28
C ALA A 214 35.99 -20.39 11.82
N THR A 215 36.93 -19.57 12.28
CA THR A 215 36.72 -18.27 12.93
C THR A 215 37.51 -17.14 12.25
N THR A 216 38.42 -17.46 11.34
CA THR A 216 39.31 -16.50 10.69
C THR A 216 39.21 -16.65 9.17
N GLY A 217 38.60 -15.68 8.52
CA GLY A 217 38.51 -15.55 7.06
C GLY A 217 39.25 -14.33 6.53
N ASN A 218 38.98 -14.01 5.27
CA ASN A 218 39.59 -12.91 4.51
C ASN A 218 38.55 -11.84 4.14
N LEU A 219 37.41 -11.78 4.82
CA LEU A 219 36.42 -10.72 4.61
C LEU A 219 36.72 -9.51 5.48
N TYR A 220 36.76 -8.33 4.88
CA TYR A 220 37.01 -7.07 5.57
C TYR A 220 35.82 -6.14 5.42
N SER A 221 35.41 -5.55 6.55
CA SER A 221 34.24 -4.69 6.63
C SER A 221 34.56 -3.23 6.28
N LEU A 222 33.53 -2.46 5.95
CA LEU A 222 33.65 -1.01 5.77
C LEU A 222 34.13 -0.27 7.05
N TYR A 223 33.96 -0.86 8.25
CA TYR A 223 34.33 -0.23 9.52
C TYR A 223 35.84 -0.04 9.69
N SER A 224 36.63 -0.89 9.04
CA SER A 224 38.09 -0.81 9.01
C SER A 224 38.63 -0.21 7.71
N ASP A 225 37.76 0.47 6.94
CA ASP A 225 38.09 0.86 5.57
C ASP A 225 38.62 -0.34 4.77
N PHE A 226 37.92 -1.47 4.88
CA PHE A 226 38.25 -2.71 4.20
C PHE A 226 39.67 -3.21 4.50
N GLY A 227 40.05 -3.16 5.78
CA GLY A 227 41.35 -3.56 6.29
C GLY A 227 42.47 -2.53 6.11
N GLN A 228 42.18 -1.31 5.65
CA GLN A 228 43.16 -0.22 5.57
C GLN A 228 43.38 0.51 6.88
N ASN A 229 42.43 0.48 7.81
CA ASN A 229 42.46 1.23 9.05
C ASN A 229 42.22 0.31 10.25
N PRO A 230 43.21 0.12 11.15
CA PRO A 230 44.49 0.81 11.22
C PRO A 230 45.50 0.46 10.11
N VAL A 231 46.22 1.48 9.61
CA VAL A 231 47.19 1.38 8.50
C VAL A 231 48.29 0.36 8.83
N GLY A 232 48.38 -0.71 8.04
CA GLY A 232 49.41 -1.75 8.17
C GLY A 232 48.97 -3.07 8.81
N ALA A 233 47.66 -3.32 8.97
CA ALA A 233 47.10 -4.49 9.65
C ALA A 233 47.23 -5.85 8.92
N VAL A 234 48.12 -6.00 7.93
CA VAL A 234 48.49 -7.34 7.43
C VAL A 234 49.46 -7.96 8.42
N GLY A 235 48.93 -8.72 9.38
CA GLY A 235 49.72 -9.43 10.40
C GLY A 235 49.85 -8.72 11.76
N VAL A 236 49.05 -7.69 12.03
CA VAL A 236 48.91 -7.15 13.39
C VAL A 236 47.92 -8.04 14.14
N SER A 237 48.43 -8.90 15.01
CA SER A 237 47.59 -9.75 15.86
C SER A 237 46.81 -8.90 16.87
N GLY A 238 45.51 -8.81 16.67
CA GLY A 238 44.52 -8.55 17.73
C GLY A 238 44.25 -7.08 18.04
N ALA A 239 43.04 -6.64 17.71
CA ALA A 239 42.00 -6.39 18.72
C ALA A 239 40.95 -5.35 18.30
N THR A 240 41.15 -4.58 17.23
CA THR A 240 40.33 -3.37 17.07
C THR A 240 38.98 -3.64 16.40
N LEU A 241 38.86 -4.62 15.49
CA LEU A 241 37.59 -4.99 14.81
C LEU A 241 37.51 -6.49 14.46
N ALA A 242 37.96 -7.38 15.34
CA ALA A 242 38.08 -8.82 15.06
C ALA A 242 36.72 -9.52 14.79
N GLU A 243 35.60 -8.90 15.15
CA GLU A 243 34.26 -9.41 14.91
C GLU A 243 33.74 -9.06 13.49
N THR A 244 34.22 -7.98 12.88
CA THR A 244 33.79 -7.50 11.57
C THR A 244 34.83 -7.70 10.47
N ASP A 245 36.11 -7.71 10.83
CA ASP A 245 37.21 -8.00 9.94
C ASP A 245 37.71 -9.43 10.09
N GLN A 246 38.34 -9.93 9.03
CA GLN A 246 38.72 -11.34 8.90
C GLN A 246 37.52 -12.27 9.16
N ALA A 247 36.33 -11.82 8.73
CA ALA A 247 35.12 -12.59 8.87
C ALA A 247 35.14 -13.78 7.89
N VAL A 248 34.59 -14.90 8.34
CA VAL A 248 34.33 -16.10 7.54
C VAL A 248 33.06 -15.92 6.73
N SER A 249 32.05 -15.24 7.29
CA SER A 249 30.82 -14.92 6.58
C SER A 249 30.28 -13.55 6.97
N ALA A 250 29.52 -12.98 6.04
CA ALA A 250 28.74 -11.77 6.26
C ALA A 250 27.38 -11.92 5.59
N TYR A 251 26.36 -11.34 6.20
CA TYR A 251 25.02 -11.29 5.63
C TYR A 251 24.36 -9.96 5.95
N THR A 252 23.45 -9.57 5.05
CA THR A 252 22.59 -8.41 5.23
C THR A 252 21.18 -8.77 4.81
N THR A 253 20.20 -8.22 5.53
CA THR A 253 18.78 -8.38 5.21
C THR A 253 18.08 -7.04 5.33
N ILE A 254 17.11 -6.80 4.44
CA ILE A 254 16.19 -5.67 4.52
C ILE A 254 14.76 -6.21 4.56
N GLU A 255 13.94 -5.66 5.44
CA GLU A 255 12.49 -5.91 5.51
C GLU A 255 11.75 -4.57 5.56
N THR A 256 10.76 -4.39 4.68
CA THR A 256 9.98 -3.17 4.53
C THR A 256 8.50 -3.52 4.58
N VAL A 257 7.79 -2.96 5.57
CA VAL A 257 6.35 -3.12 5.75
C VAL A 257 5.63 -1.83 5.40
N LEU A 258 4.66 -1.92 4.49
CA LEU A 258 3.85 -0.78 4.04
C LEU A 258 2.36 -1.04 4.33
N GLN A 259 1.70 -0.07 4.96
CA GLN A 259 0.25 -0.09 5.20
C GLN A 259 -0.34 1.30 5.06
N SER A 260 -1.59 1.40 4.61
CA SER A 260 -2.26 2.67 4.41
C SER A 260 -3.77 2.56 4.57
N ALA A 261 -4.36 3.58 5.18
CA ALA A 261 -5.80 3.76 5.28
C ALA A 261 -6.17 5.15 4.74
N GLU A 262 -7.19 5.23 3.89
CA GLU A 262 -7.66 6.49 3.31
C GLU A 262 -9.16 6.69 3.48
N LEU A 263 -9.55 7.94 3.68
CA LEU A 263 -10.92 8.42 3.61
C LEU A 263 -10.93 9.58 2.62
N SER A 264 -11.70 9.47 1.55
CA SER A 264 -11.78 10.50 0.52
C SER A 264 -13.22 10.88 0.19
N TYR A 265 -13.40 12.13 -0.20
CA TYR A 265 -14.60 12.63 -0.85
C TYR A 265 -14.27 12.81 -2.33
N ARG A 266 -15.12 12.28 -3.20
CA ARG A 266 -14.98 12.37 -4.66
C ARG A 266 -16.15 13.15 -5.25
N ARG A 267 -15.85 14.05 -6.19
CA ARG A 267 -16.82 14.82 -6.96
C ARG A 267 -16.63 14.52 -8.43
N TYR A 268 -17.64 13.92 -9.06
CA TYR A 268 -17.60 13.64 -10.49
C TYR A 268 -17.70 14.90 -11.35
N TRP A 269 -16.98 14.89 -12.46
CA TRP A 269 -17.17 15.78 -13.58
C TRP A 269 -17.32 14.96 -14.86
N VAL A 270 -18.06 15.51 -15.82
CA VAL A 270 -18.29 14.88 -17.12
C VAL A 270 -17.69 15.80 -18.17
N GLY A 271 -16.86 15.24 -19.05
CA GLY A 271 -16.26 15.97 -20.15
C GLY A 271 -17.29 16.36 -21.21
N HIS A 272 -16.82 17.09 -22.24
CA HIS A 272 -17.66 17.43 -23.39
C HIS A 272 -18.18 16.17 -24.12
N SER A 273 -17.38 15.10 -24.14
CA SER A 273 -17.81 13.78 -24.58
C SER A 273 -18.24 12.96 -23.37
N PRO A 274 -19.41 12.29 -23.42
CA PRO A 274 -19.85 11.41 -22.33
C PRO A 274 -18.92 10.20 -22.12
N ARG A 275 -18.01 9.93 -23.07
CA ARG A 275 -16.99 8.88 -22.95
C ARG A 275 -15.83 9.28 -22.06
N VAL A 276 -15.65 10.57 -21.77
CA VAL A 276 -14.59 11.07 -20.91
C VAL A 276 -15.24 11.60 -19.63
N THR A 277 -14.94 10.94 -18.53
CA THR A 277 -15.41 11.33 -17.19
C THR A 277 -14.21 11.43 -16.27
N GLY A 278 -14.42 11.96 -15.08
CA GLY A 278 -13.40 11.94 -14.07
C GLY A 278 -13.93 12.37 -12.72
N THR A 279 -13.08 12.32 -11.71
CA THR A 279 -13.41 12.88 -10.40
C THR A 279 -12.31 13.80 -9.91
N TRP A 280 -12.71 14.79 -9.13
CA TRP A 280 -11.83 15.46 -8.20
C TRP A 280 -11.96 14.74 -6.86
N LEU A 281 -10.84 14.45 -6.21
CA LEU A 281 -10.85 13.85 -4.89
C LEU A 281 -10.04 14.69 -3.91
N TYR A 282 -10.50 14.74 -2.68
CA TYR A 282 -9.72 15.23 -1.56
C TYR A 282 -10.06 14.39 -0.33
N GLY A 283 -9.12 14.25 0.59
CA GLY A 283 -9.30 13.33 1.69
C GLY A 283 -8.21 13.40 2.73
N PHE A 284 -8.30 12.46 3.66
CA PHE A 284 -7.31 12.21 4.68
C PHE A 284 -6.74 10.81 4.49
N ARG A 285 -5.43 10.67 4.65
CA ARG A 285 -4.75 9.37 4.56
C ARG A 285 -3.76 9.23 5.70
N TRP A 286 -3.72 8.03 6.26
CA TRP A 286 -2.67 7.55 7.13
C TRP A 286 -1.87 6.47 6.39
N THR A 287 -0.55 6.57 6.42
CA THR A 287 0.36 5.60 5.81
C THR A 287 1.49 5.32 6.79
N ARG A 288 1.74 4.03 7.05
CA ARG A 288 2.87 3.57 7.83
C ARG A 288 3.88 2.88 6.93
N LEU A 289 5.13 3.33 7.02
CA LEU A 289 6.29 2.71 6.39
C LEU A 289 7.26 2.30 7.49
N LYS A 290 7.45 1.00 7.66
CA LYS A 290 8.47 0.44 8.55
C LYS A 290 9.57 -0.18 7.70
N ASP A 291 10.82 0.14 8.00
CA ASP A 291 11.99 -0.36 7.32
C ASP A 291 12.97 -0.94 8.36
N GLU A 292 13.45 -2.14 8.14
CA GLU A 292 14.37 -2.86 9.01
C GLU A 292 15.58 -3.27 8.18
N PHE A 293 16.78 -2.91 8.63
CA PHE A 293 18.04 -3.31 8.01
C PHE A 293 18.87 -4.06 9.06
N ASN A 294 19.36 -5.22 8.70
CA ASN A 294 20.26 -6.00 9.53
C ASN A 294 21.55 -6.25 8.76
N PHE A 295 22.68 -6.04 9.41
CA PHE A 295 23.99 -6.40 8.90
C PHE A 295 24.72 -7.17 9.97
N ALA A 296 25.28 -8.31 9.60
CA ALA A 296 25.99 -9.16 10.54
C ALA A 296 27.16 -9.88 9.90
N THR A 297 28.17 -10.12 10.72
CA THR A 297 29.41 -10.80 10.34
C THR A 297 29.72 -11.88 11.36
N GLN A 298 30.40 -12.93 10.89
CA GLN A 298 30.89 -14.01 11.73
C GLN A 298 32.39 -14.20 11.50
N ALA A 299 33.17 -14.00 12.55
CA ALA A 299 34.62 -14.07 12.60
C ALA A 299 35.05 -14.79 13.90
N ASN A 300 36.08 -14.30 14.61
CA ASN A 300 36.40 -14.70 15.99
C ASN A 300 35.41 -14.08 16.99
N GLY A 301 34.13 -14.12 16.61
CA GLY A 301 33.03 -13.39 17.18
C GLY A 301 31.89 -13.17 16.20
N THR A 302 30.86 -12.47 16.66
CA THR A 302 29.71 -12.07 15.86
C THR A 302 29.49 -10.59 16.09
N TYR A 303 29.34 -9.86 14.99
CA TYR A 303 28.81 -8.51 15.00
C TYR A 303 27.41 -8.54 14.40
N VAL A 304 26.48 -7.82 15.02
CA VAL A 304 25.12 -7.62 14.49
C VAL A 304 24.76 -6.16 14.65
N ASN A 305 24.39 -5.51 13.56
CA ASN A 305 23.89 -4.15 13.51
C ASN A 305 22.47 -4.18 12.95
N TYR A 306 21.49 -3.92 13.81
CA TYR A 306 20.07 -3.89 13.51
C TYR A 306 19.57 -2.45 13.55
N ILE A 307 18.98 -2.00 12.46
CA ILE A 307 18.47 -0.65 12.29
C ILE A 307 17.00 -0.73 11.91
N GLU A 308 16.17 -0.06 12.68
CA GLU A 308 14.73 0.05 12.45
C GLU A 308 14.40 1.53 12.22
N ALA A 309 13.67 1.82 11.15
CA ALA A 309 13.14 3.14 10.84
C ALA A 309 11.63 3.02 10.63
N GLU A 310 10.86 3.66 11.50
CA GLU A 310 9.41 3.74 11.40
C GLU A 310 8.98 5.15 11.01
N ASN A 311 8.06 5.23 10.06
CA ASN A 311 7.44 6.45 9.60
C ASN A 311 5.92 6.30 9.68
N ASP A 312 5.29 7.13 10.49
CA ASP A 312 3.83 7.25 10.54
C ASP A 312 3.41 8.58 9.91
N LEU A 313 2.92 8.51 8.67
CA LEU A 313 2.48 9.66 7.89
C LEU A 313 0.97 9.84 8.05
N ALA A 314 0.52 11.01 8.49
CA ALA A 314 -0.88 11.36 8.60
C ALA A 314 -1.15 12.75 8.01
N GLY A 315 -2.10 12.88 7.08
CA GLY A 315 -2.23 14.12 6.33
C GLY A 315 -3.40 14.21 5.37
N PHE A 316 -3.45 15.35 4.69
CA PHE A 316 -4.46 15.64 3.68
C PHE A 316 -3.91 15.36 2.29
N GLN A 317 -4.77 14.81 1.44
CA GLN A 317 -4.49 14.54 0.04
C GLN A 317 -5.50 15.20 -0.87
N LEU A 318 -5.04 15.55 -2.06
CA LEU A 318 -5.83 16.00 -3.19
C LEU A 318 -5.48 15.15 -4.40
N GLY A 319 -6.41 14.98 -5.31
CA GLY A 319 -6.17 14.20 -6.51
C GLY A 319 -7.25 14.41 -7.54
N ALA A 320 -7.03 13.75 -8.67
CA ALA A 320 -8.00 13.64 -9.72
C ALA A 320 -7.84 12.31 -10.44
N ASP A 321 -8.93 11.85 -11.02
CA ASP A 321 -8.89 10.79 -12.01
C ASP A 321 -9.61 11.21 -13.28
N ALA A 322 -9.22 10.58 -14.38
CA ALA A 322 -9.87 10.69 -15.66
C ALA A 322 -10.05 9.29 -16.24
N TRP A 323 -11.26 9.01 -16.72
CA TRP A 323 -11.65 7.75 -17.32
C TRP A 323 -12.09 7.99 -18.76
N MET A 324 -11.75 7.04 -19.63
CA MET A 324 -12.20 6.98 -21.01
C MET A 324 -12.86 5.62 -21.29
N THR A 325 -14.12 5.64 -21.69
CA THR A 325 -14.81 4.46 -22.20
C THR A 325 -14.33 4.16 -23.61
N VAL A 326 -13.67 3.01 -23.79
CA VAL A 326 -13.13 2.56 -25.08
C VAL A 326 -14.23 1.90 -25.91
N ILE A 327 -14.90 0.94 -25.30
CA ILE A 327 -16.08 0.22 -25.81
C ILE A 327 -17.02 -0.02 -24.64
N GLN A 328 -18.27 -0.42 -24.94
CA GLN A 328 -19.23 -0.74 -23.89
C GLN A 328 -18.70 -1.88 -23.00
N GLY A 329 -18.61 -1.63 -21.70
CA GLY A 329 -18.08 -2.51 -20.68
C GLY A 329 -16.56 -2.48 -20.54
N LEU A 330 -15.84 -1.56 -21.20
CA LEU A 330 -14.38 -1.42 -21.05
C LEU A 330 -13.96 0.04 -20.92
N ARG A 331 -13.35 0.35 -19.78
CA ARG A 331 -12.89 1.68 -19.41
C ARG A 331 -11.40 1.65 -19.09
N ILE A 332 -10.70 2.70 -19.48
CA ILE A 332 -9.29 2.92 -19.12
C ILE A 332 -9.23 4.25 -18.38
N GLY A 333 -8.48 4.29 -17.28
CA GLY A 333 -8.37 5.48 -16.45
C GLY A 333 -6.96 5.74 -15.96
N LEU A 334 -6.72 7.00 -15.64
CA LEU A 334 -5.54 7.48 -14.95
C LEU A 334 -6.00 8.18 -13.66
N GLU A 335 -5.39 7.84 -12.54
CA GLU A 335 -5.61 8.50 -11.24
C GLU A 335 -4.29 9.06 -10.74
N GLY A 336 -4.32 10.29 -10.23
CA GLY A 336 -3.19 10.93 -9.57
C GLY A 336 -3.63 11.49 -8.23
N LYS A 337 -2.89 11.15 -7.17
CA LYS A 337 -3.08 11.67 -5.82
C LYS A 337 -1.78 12.26 -5.31
N THR A 338 -1.87 13.31 -4.52
CA THR A 338 -0.72 13.94 -3.86
C THR A 338 -1.16 14.57 -2.55
N GLY A 339 -0.30 14.57 -1.55
CA GLY A 339 -0.63 15.10 -0.24
C GLY A 339 0.57 15.55 0.56
N ILE A 340 0.26 16.30 1.61
CA ILE A 340 1.22 16.77 2.62
C ILE A 340 0.85 16.12 3.94
N TYR A 341 1.84 15.51 4.58
CA TYR A 341 1.67 14.65 5.75
C TYR A 341 2.57 15.12 6.87
N GLY A 342 2.07 15.08 8.10
CA GLY A 342 2.93 15.03 9.28
C GLY A 342 3.49 13.61 9.38
N ASN A 343 4.81 13.49 9.33
CA ASN A 343 5.53 12.23 9.49
C ASN A 343 6.16 12.19 10.88
N GLN A 344 5.73 11.21 11.68
CA GLN A 344 6.40 10.86 12.93
C GLN A 344 7.46 9.79 12.63
N VAL A 345 8.72 10.17 12.83
CA VAL A 345 9.89 9.33 12.57
C VAL A 345 10.41 8.77 13.89
N ASP A 346 10.64 7.47 13.96
CA ASP A 346 11.38 6.79 15.04
C ASP A 346 12.45 5.90 14.41
N ILE A 347 13.71 6.16 14.73
CA ILE A 347 14.86 5.40 14.26
C ILE A 347 15.55 4.78 15.46
N ARG A 348 15.85 3.49 15.37
CA ARG A 348 16.59 2.75 16.38
C ARG A 348 17.72 1.95 15.74
N ASN A 349 18.95 2.22 16.14
CA ASN A 349 20.15 1.51 15.70
C ASN A 349 20.75 0.75 16.88
N ARG A 350 20.84 -0.57 16.75
CA ARG A 350 21.36 -1.49 17.75
C ARG A 350 22.52 -2.29 17.20
N ALA A 351 23.72 -2.00 17.68
CA ALA A 351 24.93 -2.74 17.34
C ALA A 351 25.41 -3.57 18.53
N ASN A 352 25.69 -4.85 18.31
CA ASN A 352 26.16 -5.78 19.34
C ASN A 352 27.36 -6.58 18.84
N THR A 353 28.34 -6.80 19.72
CA THR A 353 29.44 -7.75 19.51
C THR A 353 29.49 -8.87 20.55
N SER A 354 30.05 -10.00 20.16
CA SER A 354 30.37 -11.14 21.02
C SER A 354 31.55 -11.91 20.43
N PRO A 355 32.44 -12.61 21.16
CA PRO A 355 32.57 -12.69 22.62
C PRO A 355 33.70 -11.82 23.20
N ALA A 356 34.56 -11.21 22.39
CA ALA A 356 35.83 -10.62 22.84
C ALA A 356 35.66 -9.31 23.65
N ALA A 357 34.64 -8.50 23.32
CA ALA A 357 34.12 -7.43 24.17
C ALA A 357 32.63 -7.23 23.85
N THR A 358 31.72 -7.57 24.77
CA THR A 358 30.29 -7.28 24.56
C THR A 358 30.06 -5.80 24.70
N VAL A 359 30.08 -5.09 23.59
CA VAL A 359 29.60 -3.72 23.52
C VAL A 359 28.23 -3.78 22.85
N SER A 360 27.27 -3.15 23.51
CA SER A 360 25.92 -2.97 23.00
C SER A 360 25.69 -1.47 22.89
N ILE A 361 25.49 -1.01 21.65
CA ILE A 361 25.15 0.37 21.33
C ILE A 361 23.66 0.36 21.01
N ASP A 362 22.90 1.22 21.68
CA ASP A 362 21.47 1.45 21.40
C ASP A 362 21.29 2.95 21.19
N GLU A 363 21.25 3.34 19.92
CA GLU A 363 21.05 4.71 19.46
C GLU A 363 19.58 4.86 19.07
N ARG A 364 18.90 5.88 19.60
CA ARG A 364 17.50 6.18 19.26
C ARG A 364 17.33 7.64 18.91
N PHE A 365 16.54 7.89 17.88
CA PHE A 365 16.16 9.22 17.46
C PHE A 365 14.68 9.23 17.10
N SER A 366 13.96 10.24 17.60
CA SER A 366 12.58 10.48 17.19
C SER A 366 12.43 11.93 16.81
N ASN A 367 11.71 12.17 15.72
CA ASN A 367 11.46 13.51 15.20
C ASN A 367 10.11 13.57 14.51
N GLU A 368 9.60 14.79 14.36
CA GLU A 368 8.41 15.08 13.58
C GLU A 368 8.80 15.99 12.44
N GLN A 369 8.35 15.66 11.22
CA GLN A 369 8.64 16.49 10.05
C GLN A 369 7.51 16.42 9.03
N VAL A 370 7.56 17.33 8.05
CA VAL A 370 6.62 17.30 6.94
C VAL A 370 7.15 16.34 5.87
N SER A 371 6.27 15.44 5.43
CA SER A 371 6.52 14.50 4.34
C SER A 371 5.52 14.74 3.21
N PHE A 372 5.93 14.36 2.00
CA PHE A 372 5.07 14.39 0.83
C PHE A 372 4.89 12.96 0.33
N LEU A 373 3.66 12.65 -0.06
CA LEU A 373 3.31 11.36 -0.68
C LEU A 373 2.55 11.65 -1.97
N GLY A 374 3.03 11.07 -3.06
CA GLY A 374 2.44 11.12 -4.38
C GLY A 374 2.11 9.71 -4.86
N GLU A 375 1.02 9.57 -5.59
CA GLU A 375 0.57 8.30 -6.14
C GLU A 375 0.03 8.52 -7.55
N ALA A 376 0.38 7.64 -8.47
CA ALA A 376 -0.14 7.62 -9.83
C ALA A 376 -0.58 6.20 -10.19
N ARG A 377 -1.78 6.04 -10.75
CA ARG A 377 -2.32 4.75 -11.17
C ARG A 377 -2.80 4.80 -12.60
N LEU A 378 -2.45 3.78 -13.37
CA LEU A 378 -3.05 3.47 -14.67
C LEU A 378 -3.94 2.24 -14.49
N MET A 379 -5.21 2.35 -14.85
CA MET A 379 -6.23 1.33 -14.56
C MET A 379 -7.03 0.99 -15.81
N ALA A 380 -7.48 -0.27 -15.89
CA ALA A 380 -8.47 -0.76 -16.83
C ALA A 380 -9.56 -1.49 -16.05
N VAL A 381 -10.82 -1.23 -16.40
CA VAL A 381 -12.00 -1.84 -15.80
C VAL A 381 -12.83 -2.47 -16.91
N ALA A 382 -13.13 -3.76 -16.77
CA ALA A 382 -13.94 -4.54 -17.71
C ALA A 382 -15.18 -5.10 -17.01
N ASP A 383 -16.36 -4.70 -17.43
CA ASP A 383 -17.62 -5.15 -16.85
C ASP A 383 -17.95 -6.57 -17.36
N ILE A 384 -18.05 -7.53 -16.44
CA ILE A 384 -18.37 -8.94 -16.77
C ILE A 384 -19.87 -9.18 -16.66
N THR A 385 -20.48 -8.60 -15.62
CA THR A 385 -21.92 -8.57 -15.41
C THR A 385 -22.34 -7.14 -15.06
N PRO A 386 -23.64 -6.81 -15.02
CA PRO A 386 -24.08 -5.48 -14.63
C PRO A 386 -23.67 -5.04 -13.21
N CYS A 387 -23.29 -5.98 -12.34
CA CYS A 387 -22.89 -5.68 -10.97
C CYS A 387 -21.46 -6.13 -10.63
N ILE A 388 -20.73 -6.75 -11.55
CA ILE A 388 -19.36 -7.22 -11.32
C ILE A 388 -18.47 -6.75 -12.46
N SER A 389 -17.43 -6.03 -12.10
CA SER A 389 -16.38 -5.58 -13.01
C SER A 389 -15.03 -6.13 -12.56
N LEU A 390 -14.17 -6.47 -13.52
CA LEU A 390 -12.78 -6.78 -13.27
C LEU A 390 -11.95 -5.52 -13.40
N LYS A 391 -11.03 -5.32 -12.47
CA LYS A 391 -10.12 -4.18 -12.43
C LYS A 391 -8.69 -4.67 -12.51
N ALA A 392 -7.85 -4.03 -13.31
CA ALA A 392 -6.42 -4.30 -13.34
C ALA A 392 -5.64 -3.03 -13.68
N GLY A 393 -4.38 -2.96 -13.27
CA GLY A 393 -3.58 -1.77 -13.52
C GLY A 393 -2.16 -1.85 -13.03
N TYR A 394 -1.48 -0.70 -13.15
CA TYR A 394 -0.15 -0.45 -12.64
C TYR A 394 -0.16 0.82 -11.80
N GLU A 395 0.56 0.83 -10.69
CA GLU A 395 0.63 1.99 -9.82
C GLU A 395 2.05 2.28 -9.35
N VAL A 396 2.30 3.56 -9.09
CA VAL A 396 3.55 4.10 -8.56
C VAL A 396 3.19 4.95 -7.34
N LEU A 397 3.85 4.66 -6.22
CA LEU A 397 3.75 5.39 -4.97
C LEU A 397 5.14 5.96 -4.66
N TYR A 398 5.22 7.27 -4.51
CA TYR A 398 6.44 7.99 -4.15
C TYR A 398 6.24 8.68 -2.81
N MET A 399 7.18 8.52 -1.90
CA MET A 399 7.20 9.19 -0.61
C MET A 399 8.53 9.91 -0.46
N SER A 400 8.49 11.16 0.00
CA SER A 400 9.70 11.94 0.27
C SER A 400 9.75 12.39 1.72
N SER A 401 10.96 12.64 2.21
CA SER A 401 11.18 12.98 3.63
C SER A 401 10.65 11.88 4.57
N VAL A 402 11.01 10.65 4.25
CA VAL A 402 10.87 9.47 5.10
C VAL A 402 12.24 9.03 5.59
N ALA A 403 12.32 8.44 6.76
CA ALA A 403 13.52 7.75 7.23
C ALA A 403 13.55 6.33 6.66
N THR A 404 14.67 5.94 6.06
CA THR A 404 14.93 4.56 5.65
C THR A 404 15.97 3.96 6.59
N SER A 405 15.92 2.64 6.79
CA SER A 405 16.87 1.97 7.70
C SER A 405 18.30 2.01 7.14
N VAL A 406 18.43 1.88 5.82
CA VAL A 406 19.69 1.94 5.08
C VAL A 406 20.36 3.31 5.18
N ASP A 407 19.65 4.43 5.01
CA ASP A 407 20.29 5.76 5.11
C ASP A 407 20.70 6.14 6.54
N ASN A 408 20.18 5.41 7.53
CA ASN A 408 20.57 5.51 8.93
C ASN A 408 21.66 4.50 9.31
N PHE A 409 22.24 3.80 8.33
CA PHE A 409 23.41 2.96 8.53
C PHE A 409 24.63 3.79 8.87
N ASN A 410 25.06 3.71 10.13
CA ASN A 410 26.26 4.39 10.58
C ASN A 410 27.50 3.56 10.23
N ALA A 411 28.21 3.99 9.18
CA ALA A 411 29.45 3.39 8.71
C ALA A 411 30.66 3.66 9.63
N ALA A 412 30.54 4.57 10.61
CA ALA A 412 31.59 4.77 11.58
C ALA A 412 31.77 3.53 12.45
N SER A 413 33.03 3.17 12.71
CA SER A 413 33.37 2.08 13.62
C SER A 413 32.59 2.22 14.93
N PRO A 414 31.94 1.15 15.41
CA PRO A 414 31.29 1.16 16.72
C PRO A 414 32.27 1.39 17.87
N TYR A 415 33.58 1.18 17.64
CA TYR A 415 34.64 1.36 18.63
C TYR A 415 35.68 2.36 18.12
N ALA A 416 35.74 3.54 18.73
CA ALA A 416 36.94 4.36 18.65
C ALA A 416 38.03 3.70 19.50
N GLU A 417 39.16 3.34 18.87
CA GLU A 417 40.30 2.66 19.51
C GLU A 417 40.57 3.19 20.93
N GLY A 418 40.35 2.36 21.95
CA GLY A 418 40.82 2.58 23.32
C GLY A 418 40.30 3.81 24.07
N GLN A 419 39.29 4.53 23.58
CA GLN A 419 38.87 5.81 24.18
C GLN A 419 37.46 5.81 24.78
N GLY A 420 36.62 4.80 24.52
CA GLY A 420 35.24 4.80 25.01
C GLY A 420 34.42 6.03 24.57
N ILE A 421 34.85 6.71 23.50
CA ILE A 421 34.15 7.85 22.93
C ILE A 421 33.02 7.27 22.07
N PRO A 422 31.75 7.61 22.36
CA PRO A 422 30.63 7.20 21.52
C PRO A 422 30.85 7.69 20.09
N ARG A 423 30.63 6.81 19.10
CA ARG A 423 30.58 7.25 17.70
C ARG A 423 29.51 8.34 17.57
N GLN A 424 29.70 9.28 16.64
CA GLN A 424 28.68 10.27 16.36
C GLN A 424 27.48 9.56 15.74
N SER A 425 26.31 9.71 16.36
CA SER A 425 25.07 9.16 15.83
C SER A 425 24.70 9.87 14.53
N LEU A 426 24.54 9.12 13.45
CA LEU A 426 24.04 9.62 12.17
C LEU A 426 22.53 9.35 12.11
N PHE A 427 21.72 10.40 12.04
CA PHE A 427 20.29 10.27 11.82
C PHE A 427 19.89 11.08 10.60
N GLN A 428 19.36 10.41 9.59
CA GLN A 428 18.85 11.01 8.37
C GLN A 428 17.36 10.67 8.24
N ALA A 429 16.53 11.70 8.38
CA ALA A 429 15.08 11.58 8.19
C ALA A 429 14.64 12.04 6.79
N GLN A 430 15.56 12.54 5.96
CA GLN A 430 15.26 13.09 4.64
C GLN A 430 15.66 12.13 3.52
N SER A 431 15.03 10.97 3.47
CA SER A 431 15.14 10.03 2.37
C SER A 431 13.85 9.96 1.56
N ASP A 432 13.94 9.33 0.40
CA ASP A 432 12.86 9.07 -0.51
C ASP A 432 12.64 7.55 -0.60
N ALA A 433 11.40 7.15 -0.86
CA ALA A 433 11.07 5.75 -1.12
C ALA A 433 10.07 5.68 -2.26
N MET A 434 10.39 4.87 -3.27
CA MET A 434 9.49 4.62 -4.40
C MET A 434 9.06 3.15 -4.44
N PHE A 435 7.76 2.94 -4.59
CA PHE A 435 7.12 1.65 -4.76
C PHE A 435 6.37 1.64 -6.08
N HIS A 436 6.40 0.51 -6.78
CA HIS A 436 5.63 0.36 -8.00
C HIS A 436 5.19 -1.07 -8.20
N GLY A 437 4.12 -1.26 -8.97
CA GLY A 437 3.77 -2.59 -9.44
C GLY A 437 2.33 -2.73 -9.89
N PHE A 438 1.90 -3.99 -10.00
CA PHE A 438 0.65 -4.36 -10.64
C PHE A 438 -0.45 -4.60 -9.62
N HIS A 439 -1.68 -4.32 -10.00
CA HIS A 439 -2.85 -4.72 -9.23
C HIS A 439 -3.91 -5.35 -10.13
N ALA A 440 -4.67 -6.29 -9.57
CA ALA A 440 -5.80 -6.93 -10.22
C ALA A 440 -6.86 -7.30 -9.18
N GLY A 441 -8.12 -7.10 -9.51
CA GLY A 441 -9.21 -7.27 -8.56
C GLY A 441 -10.57 -7.31 -9.23
N PHE A 442 -11.59 -7.25 -8.40
CA PHE A 442 -12.97 -7.09 -8.85
C PHE A 442 -13.65 -5.98 -8.07
N GLU A 443 -14.65 -5.40 -8.71
CA GLU A 443 -15.54 -4.39 -8.17
C GLU A 443 -16.96 -4.95 -8.23
N TYR A 444 -17.67 -4.83 -7.13
CA TYR A 444 -19.08 -5.15 -6.99
C TYR A 444 -19.87 -3.85 -6.84
N VAL A 445 -20.90 -3.69 -7.66
CA VAL A 445 -21.73 -2.49 -7.77
C VAL A 445 -23.16 -2.86 -7.41
N TRP A 446 -23.81 -2.09 -6.52
CA TRP A 446 -25.21 -2.35 -6.11
C TRP A 446 -26.16 -1.17 -6.36
#